data_AF-A0A7C9E887-F1
#
_entry.id   AF-A0A7C9E887-F1
#
_cell.length_a   1.000
_cell.length_b   1.000
_cell.length_c   1.000
_cell.angle_alpha   90.00
_cell.angle_beta   90.00
_cell.angle_gamma   90.00
#
_symmetry.space_group_name_H-M   'P 1'
#
loop_
_entity.id
_entity.type
_entity.pdbx_description
1 polymer ?
#
loop_
_entity_poly.entity_id
_entity_poly.type
_entity_poly.pdbx_seq_one_letter_code
_entity_poly.pdbx_strand_id
1 'polypeptide(L)'
;TDLFSDPRDPLIGKKTQTKKMSKMWSTANNVVVAASTLAALSTLLALYAPQFLSPPSLSHSADLLHSAQRINLTGAFGPESLAFDPAGGGPYTGVADGRILKWDPLSLSWLDFAFTSP
;
A
#
# COMPACT_ATOMS: atom_id res chain seq x y z
N THR A 1 -46.73 21.49 59.31
CA THR A 1 -46.44 20.23 60.02
C THR A 1 -47.12 19.13 59.22
N ASP A 2 -46.64 18.86 58.00
CA ASP A 2 -45.36 18.23 57.71
C ASP A 2 -45.36 16.75 58.12
N LEU A 3 -44.88 15.90 57.20
CA LEU A 3 -44.66 14.46 57.31
C LEU A 3 -45.95 13.62 57.15
N PHE A 4 -46.11 12.83 56.08
CA PHE A 4 -45.35 11.59 55.96
C PHE A 4 -45.25 11.19 54.48
N SER A 5 -44.03 11.25 53.95
CA SER A 5 -43.69 10.85 52.59
C SER A 5 -43.77 9.32 52.46
N ASP A 6 -44.56 8.84 51.50
CA ASP A 6 -44.70 7.41 51.17
C ASP A 6 -43.31 6.78 50.88
N PRO A 7 -42.89 5.74 51.64
CA PRO A 7 -41.59 5.10 51.45
C PRO A 7 -41.60 4.32 50.12
N ARG A 8 -41.05 4.95 49.08
CA ARG A 8 -40.74 4.36 47.78
C ARG A 8 -40.35 2.88 47.92
N ASP A 9 -41.16 2.00 47.33
CA ASP A 9 -40.98 0.55 47.34
C ASP A 9 -39.55 0.16 46.89
N PRO A 10 -38.72 -0.38 47.80
CA PRO A 10 -37.31 -0.72 47.52
C PRO A 10 -37.15 -1.79 46.42
N LEU A 11 -38.23 -2.49 46.04
CA LEU A 11 -38.21 -3.53 45.01
C LEU A 11 -38.15 -2.92 43.60
N ILE A 12 -38.69 -1.72 43.39
CA ILE A 12 -38.67 -0.99 42.10
C ILE A 12 -37.23 -0.56 41.73
N GLY A 13 -36.47 -0.10 42.72
CA GLY A 13 -35.06 0.25 42.54
C GLY A 13 -34.21 -0.96 42.13
N LYS A 14 -34.44 -2.12 42.76
CA LYS A 14 -33.74 -3.38 42.45
C LYS A 14 -34.03 -3.86 41.03
N LYS A 15 -35.29 -3.87 40.59
CA LYS A 15 -35.66 -4.26 39.21
C LYS A 15 -35.05 -3.35 38.15
N THR A 16 -34.95 -2.05 38.43
CA THR A 16 -34.32 -1.10 37.50
C THR A 16 -32.80 -1.33 37.39
N GLN A 17 -32.13 -1.64 38.52
CA GLN A 17 -30.72 -1.99 38.53
C GLN A 17 -30.43 -3.30 37.79
N THR A 18 -31.22 -4.35 37.99
CA THR A 18 -31.03 -5.62 37.27
C THR A 18 -31.26 -5.47 35.77
N LYS A 19 -32.25 -4.68 35.35
CA LYS A 19 -32.50 -4.37 33.93
C LYS A 19 -31.38 -3.52 33.31
N LYS A 20 -30.78 -2.61 34.08
CA LYS A 20 -29.62 -1.81 33.64
C LYS A 20 -28.38 -2.69 33.49
N MET A 21 -28.13 -3.57 34.45
CA MET A 21 -26.99 -4.50 34.41
C MET A 21 -27.11 -5.52 33.28
N SER A 22 -28.30 -6.07 33.03
CA SER A 22 -28.52 -7.00 31.91
C SER A 22 -28.31 -6.32 30.55
N LYS A 23 -28.79 -5.08 30.39
CA LYS A 23 -28.54 -4.28 29.18
C LYS A 23 -27.05 -4.01 28.98
N MET A 24 -26.34 -3.65 30.06
CA MET A 24 -24.91 -3.35 30.01
C MET A 24 -24.06 -4.58 29.66
N TRP A 25 -24.41 -5.75 30.21
CA TRP A 25 -23.77 -7.03 29.88
C TRP A 25 -24.02 -7.44 28.42
N SER A 26 -25.25 -7.26 27.92
CA SER A 26 -25.57 -7.50 26.52
C SER A 26 -24.80 -6.59 25.56
N THR A 27 -24.69 -5.29 25.86
CA THR A 27 -23.92 -4.36 25.03
C THR A 27 -22.43 -4.71 25.00
N ALA A 28 -21.85 -5.11 26.12
CA ALA A 28 -20.44 -5.52 26.17
C ALA A 28 -20.19 -6.77 25.30
N ASN A 29 -21.06 -7.78 25.39
CA ASN A 29 -20.95 -8.98 24.55
C ASN A 29 -21.07 -8.66 23.06
N ASN A 30 -22.01 -7.77 22.68
CA ASN A 30 -22.16 -7.36 21.27
C ASN A 30 -20.92 -6.65 20.73
N VAL A 31 -20.27 -5.81 21.54
CA VAL A 31 -19.02 -5.14 21.15
C VAL A 31 -17.88 -6.15 20.96
N VAL A 32 -17.74 -7.12 21.86
CA VAL A 32 -16.71 -8.16 21.74
C VAL A 32 -16.94 -9.02 20.50
N VAL A 33 -18.19 -9.41 20.24
CA VAL A 33 -18.54 -10.18 19.03
C VAL A 33 -18.26 -9.35 17.78
N ALA A 34 -18.69 -8.08 17.74
CA ALA A 34 -18.44 -7.21 16.60
C ALA A 34 -16.95 -6.99 16.33
N ALA A 35 -16.13 -6.79 17.37
CA ALA A 35 -14.69 -6.68 17.21
C ALA A 35 -14.07 -7.98 16.67
N SER A 36 -14.54 -9.12 17.17
CA SER A 36 -14.05 -10.45 16.75
C SER A 36 -14.41 -10.75 15.29
N THR A 37 -15.63 -10.43 14.86
CA THR A 37 -16.05 -10.64 13.46
C THR A 37 -15.30 -9.74 12.50
N LEU A 38 -15.05 -8.48 12.88
CA LEU A 38 -14.26 -7.55 12.05
C LEU A 38 -12.81 -8.01 11.91
N ALA A 39 -12.21 -8.48 13.00
CA ALA A 39 -10.87 -9.05 12.99
C ALA A 39 -10.80 -10.30 12.10
N ALA A 40 -11.76 -11.22 12.22
CA ALA A 40 -11.83 -12.42 11.39
C ALA A 40 -12.05 -12.11 9.91
N LEU A 41 -12.88 -11.10 9.59
CA LEU A 41 -13.07 -10.67 8.21
C LEU A 41 -11.82 -9.99 7.66
N SER A 42 -11.14 -9.18 8.47
CA SER A 42 -9.89 -8.52 8.07
C SER A 42 -8.78 -9.53 7.80
N THR A 43 -8.62 -10.56 8.63
CA THR A 43 -7.63 -11.61 8.40
C THR A 43 -7.98 -12.44 7.16
N LEU A 44 -9.25 -12.81 6.98
CA LEU A 44 -9.70 -13.49 5.78
C LEU A 44 -9.43 -12.64 4.53
N LEU A 45 -9.76 -11.35 4.56
CA LEU A 45 -9.50 -10.46 3.44
C LEU A 45 -8.00 -10.33 3.18
N ALA A 46 -7.15 -10.18 4.20
CA ALA A 46 -5.69 -10.08 4.01
C ALA A 46 -5.08 -11.33 3.37
N LEU A 47 -5.59 -12.51 3.68
CA LEU A 47 -5.15 -13.78 3.09
C LEU A 47 -5.67 -13.96 1.66
N TYR A 48 -6.89 -13.53 1.38
CA TYR A 48 -7.57 -13.78 0.10
C TYR A 48 -7.47 -12.63 -0.91
N ALA A 49 -7.21 -11.40 -0.48
CA ALA A 49 -7.02 -10.23 -1.33
C ALA A 49 -5.89 -10.42 -2.37
N PRO A 50 -4.67 -10.86 -1.99
CA PRO A 50 -3.57 -10.93 -2.95
C PRO A 50 -3.84 -11.93 -4.07
N GLN A 51 -4.64 -12.98 -3.90
CA GLN A 51 -4.89 -13.93 -4.99
C GLN A 51 -5.74 -13.34 -6.14
N PHE A 52 -6.52 -12.29 -5.86
CA PHE A 52 -7.39 -11.62 -6.85
C PHE A 52 -6.83 -10.27 -7.30
N LEU A 53 -6.10 -9.59 -6.42
CA LEU A 53 -5.54 -8.26 -6.69
C LEU A 53 -4.10 -8.31 -7.20
N SER A 54 -3.39 -9.45 -7.06
CA SER A 54 -2.05 -9.55 -7.62
C SER A 54 -2.11 -9.56 -9.14
N PRO A 55 -1.16 -8.88 -9.81
CA PRO A 55 -1.02 -8.98 -11.25
C PRO A 55 -0.79 -10.46 -11.66
N PRO A 56 -1.22 -10.86 -12.85
CA PRO A 56 -0.98 -12.22 -13.34
C PRO A 56 0.53 -12.51 -13.37
N SER A 57 0.93 -13.68 -12.88
CA SER A 57 2.31 -14.14 -13.02
C SER A 57 2.60 -14.42 -14.50
N LEU A 58 3.53 -13.68 -15.09
CA LEU A 58 4.01 -13.96 -16.44
C LEU A 58 5.17 -14.95 -16.30
N SER A 59 5.05 -16.15 -16.87
CA SER A 59 6.04 -17.25 -16.72
C SER A 59 7.47 -16.93 -17.16
N HIS A 60 7.71 -15.74 -17.74
CA HIS A 60 9.03 -15.26 -18.16
C HIS A 60 9.35 -13.85 -17.63
N SER A 61 8.53 -13.26 -16.76
CA SER A 61 8.88 -12.00 -16.12
C SER A 61 9.78 -12.24 -14.92
N ALA A 62 10.94 -11.60 -14.90
CA ALA A 62 11.81 -11.56 -13.73
C ALA A 62 11.64 -10.20 -13.04
N ASP A 63 11.42 -10.21 -11.73
CA ASP A 63 11.37 -9.00 -10.92
C ASP A 63 12.80 -8.53 -10.58
N LEU A 64 13.42 -7.86 -11.56
CA LEU A 64 14.81 -7.41 -11.47
C LEU A 64 14.93 -5.89 -11.25
N LEU A 65 13.82 -5.15 -11.27
CA LEU A 65 13.87 -3.69 -11.14
C LEU A 65 14.39 -3.26 -9.76
N HIS A 66 14.17 -4.08 -8.73
CA HIS A 66 14.67 -3.84 -7.38
C HIS A 66 16.19 -3.94 -7.25
N SER A 67 16.87 -4.68 -8.14
CA SER A 67 18.32 -4.81 -8.16
C SER A 67 19.00 -3.82 -9.13
N ALA A 68 18.22 -2.96 -9.79
CA ALA A 68 18.77 -1.98 -10.72
C ALA A 68 19.71 -1.00 -10.02
N GLN A 69 20.92 -0.86 -10.56
CA GLN A 69 21.89 0.13 -10.10
C GLN A 69 21.74 1.43 -10.88
N ARG A 70 21.82 2.57 -10.18
CA ARG A 70 21.88 3.88 -10.81
C ARG A 70 23.31 4.17 -11.29
N ILE A 71 23.42 4.68 -12.51
CA ILE A 71 24.68 5.16 -13.09
C ILE A 71 24.62 6.68 -13.10
N ASN A 72 25.53 7.31 -12.37
CA ASN A 72 25.61 8.76 -12.33
C ASN A 72 26.44 9.27 -13.50
N LEU A 73 25.86 10.18 -14.27
CA LEU A 73 26.50 10.83 -15.40
C LEU A 73 26.65 12.32 -15.11
N THR A 74 27.82 12.87 -15.36
CA THR A 74 28.09 14.29 -15.14
C THR A 74 27.37 15.14 -16.18
N GLY A 75 26.62 16.15 -15.71
CA GLY A 75 25.92 17.12 -16.57
C GLY A 75 24.70 16.58 -17.33
N ALA A 76 24.44 15.27 -17.26
CA ALA A 76 23.28 14.65 -17.89
C ALA A 76 22.12 14.55 -16.90
N PHE A 77 21.00 15.18 -17.23
CA PHE A 77 19.75 15.06 -16.48
C PHE A 77 18.75 14.26 -17.29
N GLY A 78 18.27 13.16 -16.70
CA GLY A 78 17.12 12.38 -17.16
C GLY A 78 17.25 11.76 -18.56
N PRO A 79 17.13 10.44 -18.72
CA PRO A 79 16.79 9.89 -20.03
C PRO A 79 15.34 10.26 -20.35
N GLU A 80 15.10 11.12 -21.33
CA GLU A 80 13.72 11.48 -21.75
C GLU A 80 13.09 10.40 -22.64
N SER A 81 13.93 9.55 -23.25
CA SER A 81 13.52 8.45 -24.12
C SER A 81 14.60 7.37 -24.20
N LEU A 82 14.25 6.16 -24.63
CA LEU A 82 15.20 5.07 -24.85
C LEU A 82 14.87 4.34 -26.15
N ALA A 83 15.87 4.14 -27.02
CA ALA A 83 15.72 3.49 -28.32
C ALA A 83 16.66 2.29 -28.43
N PHE A 84 16.17 1.18 -28.97
CA PHE A 84 16.96 -0.03 -29.19
C PHE A 84 17.24 -0.19 -30.67
N ASP A 85 18.50 -0.42 -31.02
CA ASP A 85 18.89 -0.74 -32.38
C ASP A 85 18.57 -2.22 -32.66
N PRO A 86 17.79 -2.55 -33.70
CA PRO A 86 17.48 -3.92 -34.09
C PRO A 86 18.72 -4.78 -34.39
N ALA A 87 19.83 -4.16 -34.78
CA ALA A 87 21.11 -4.84 -35.00
C ALA A 87 21.87 -5.12 -33.68
N GLY A 88 21.32 -4.74 -32.53
CA GLY A 88 21.92 -4.95 -31.21
C GLY A 88 22.99 -3.91 -30.85
N GLY A 89 23.09 -2.80 -31.59
CA GLY A 89 24.06 -1.76 -31.28
C GLY A 89 23.72 -0.90 -30.06
N GLY A 90 22.46 -0.85 -29.63
CA GLY A 90 21.97 -0.01 -28.53
C GLY A 90 21.48 -0.81 -27.32
N PRO A 91 21.12 -0.15 -26.21
CA PRO A 91 20.23 1.03 -26.21
C PRO A 91 20.90 2.40 -26.37
N TYR A 92 20.11 3.38 -26.81
CA TYR A 92 20.43 4.81 -26.92
C TYR A 92 19.45 5.65 -26.12
N THR A 93 19.86 6.80 -25.59
CA THR A 93 18.99 7.72 -24.85
C THR A 93 19.38 9.17 -25.04
N GLY A 94 18.41 10.07 -25.11
CA GLY A 94 18.64 11.52 -25.07
C GLY A 94 18.63 12.05 -23.64
N VAL A 95 19.48 13.03 -23.35
CA VAL A 95 19.56 13.71 -22.05
C VAL A 95 19.35 15.21 -22.22
N ALA A 96 18.92 15.90 -21.15
CA ALA A 96 18.47 17.30 -21.20
C ALA A 96 19.52 18.31 -21.68
N ASP A 97 20.81 17.96 -21.67
CA ASP A 97 21.87 18.83 -22.18
C ASP A 97 21.99 18.80 -23.71
N GLY A 98 21.21 17.95 -24.40
CA GLY A 98 21.18 17.81 -25.86
C GLY A 98 22.00 16.62 -26.38
N ARG A 99 22.74 15.91 -25.53
CA ARG A 99 23.47 14.70 -25.93
C ARG A 99 22.55 13.52 -26.17
N ILE A 100 22.96 12.68 -27.10
CA ILE A 100 22.47 11.32 -27.32
C ILE A 100 23.56 10.38 -26.84
N LEU A 101 23.24 9.55 -25.86
CA LEU A 101 24.15 8.58 -25.25
C LEU A 101 23.84 7.18 -25.79
N LYS A 102 24.87 6.34 -25.86
CA LYS A 102 24.79 4.93 -26.25
C LYS A 102 25.33 4.06 -25.13
N TRP A 103 24.61 2.99 -24.80
CA TRP A 103 25.10 1.98 -23.85
C TRP A 103 26.20 1.14 -24.49
N ASP A 104 27.37 1.08 -23.85
CA ASP A 104 28.44 0.18 -24.23
C ASP A 104 28.50 -1.02 -23.27
N PRO A 105 28.21 -2.25 -23.75
CA PRO A 105 28.24 -3.44 -22.92
C PRO A 105 29.65 -3.85 -22.48
N LEU A 106 30.71 -3.40 -23.18
CA LEU A 106 32.09 -3.75 -22.83
C LEU A 106 32.58 -2.97 -21.60
N SER A 107 32.35 -1.67 -21.58
CA SER A 107 32.69 -0.81 -20.44
C SER A 107 31.61 -0.71 -19.37
N LEU A 108 30.41 -1.27 -19.62
CA LEU A 108 29.22 -1.13 -18.77
C LEU A 108 28.92 0.34 -18.44
N SER A 109 29.01 1.20 -19.46
CA SER A 109 28.88 2.64 -19.30
C SER A 109 28.15 3.29 -20.47
N TRP A 110 27.70 4.53 -20.26
CA TRP A 110 27.10 5.36 -21.31
C TRP A 110 28.18 6.20 -21.99
N LEU A 111 28.22 6.15 -23.31
CA LEU A 111 29.14 6.90 -24.15
C LEU A 111 28.40 8.00 -24.92
N ASP A 112 29.04 9.16 -25.11
CA ASP A 112 28.54 10.21 -25.99
C ASP A 112 28.53 9.71 -27.44
N PHE A 113 27.35 9.69 -28.06
CA PHE A 113 27.16 9.21 -29.43
C PHE A 113 26.88 10.34 -30.41
N ALA A 114 25.98 11.26 -30.05
CA ALA A 114 25.62 12.40 -30.89
C ALA A 114 25.10 13.58 -30.03
N PHE A 115 24.78 14.70 -30.66
CA PHE A 115 24.18 15.87 -30.04
C PHE A 115 23.10 16.45 -30.95
N THR A 116 22.01 16.97 -30.38
CA THR A 116 21.01 17.73 -31.13
C THR A 116 21.56 19.14 -31.39
N SER A 117 21.81 19.50 -32.65
CA SER A 117 22.23 20.87 -33.03
C SER A 117 21.44 21.94 -32.25
N PRO A 118 22.08 23.07 -31.84
CA PRO A 118 21.37 24.22 -31.30
C PRO A 118 20.22 24.68 -32.20
#